data_AF-A0A9P3GTB7-F1
#
_entry.id   AF-A0A9P3GTB7-F1
#
_cell.length_a   1.000
_cell.length_b   1.000
_cell.length_c   1.000
_cell.angle_alpha   90.00
_cell.angle_beta   90.00
_cell.angle_gamma   90.00
#
_symmetry.space_group_name_H-M   'P 1'
#
loop_
_entity.id
_entity.type
_entity.pdbx_description
1 polymer ?
#
loop_
_entity_poly.entity_id
_entity_poly.type
_entity_poly.pdbx_seq_one_letter_code
_entity_poly.pdbx_strand_id
1 'polypeptide(L)'
;MHSPSPLVLVAACLGLYIVSLIFRRPRRLPPGPRTLPIVGNLFNVPKSLEWLEYQEWARQHGSAVVHYQILGTHYVILNTAKAATDLFERRSQIYSDKDERAMIHLSGWGRNWGLMKYGDYWRAHRRLFHQYFRSTAVQAYHTSSKRAIHQLLYALRDSPARFWEHVRLMAGSNILRIMYAVDVQADNDPNLALVKKAIQVVQKVGAPGTYTVDSFPILQNIPEWFPGAQFKRQAAQWRPFVEEMYIRPFRDVKEALDSGEPKPCVLSDMLTNIAQDQEGRDRAMLETVAINTTGTAYAAASDTTTCALLTIILAMLLYPDVQRAAQKELSDTLGRGRLPDMKDQASLPFITAILKESLRWRPPLPLGVAHKSTADDEYEGYFIPAGSVVIGNAWAMLHDDERYPDPDTFDPRRFLDGDGKLRKDVPDPVQAFGYGRRVCPGRYFAMDVLWLAVASLLSAHGVLHREAC
;
A
#
# COMPACT_ATOMS: atom_id res chain seq x y z
N MET A 1 -25.30 -55.06 -28.58
CA MET A 1 -24.27 -54.10 -28.12
C MET A 1 -24.73 -53.57 -26.77
N HIS A 2 -24.14 -54.05 -25.66
CA HIS A 2 -24.52 -53.59 -24.32
C HIS A 2 -23.67 -52.36 -23.98
N SER A 3 -24.33 -51.22 -23.78
CA SER A 3 -23.69 -50.00 -23.31
C SER A 3 -23.08 -50.26 -21.92
N PRO A 4 -21.82 -49.85 -21.67
CA PRO A 4 -21.18 -50.05 -20.37
C PRO A 4 -21.96 -49.32 -19.28
N SER A 5 -22.07 -49.94 -18.10
CA SER A 5 -22.82 -49.35 -16.99
C SER A 5 -22.15 -48.04 -16.51
N PRO A 6 -22.93 -47.04 -16.06
CA PRO A 6 -22.39 -45.75 -15.61
C PRO A 6 -21.32 -45.89 -14.51
N LEU A 7 -21.43 -46.93 -13.68
CA LEU A 7 -20.47 -47.24 -12.61
C LEU A 7 -19.09 -47.64 -13.15
N VAL A 8 -19.03 -48.36 -14.28
CA VAL A 8 -17.75 -48.76 -14.90
C VAL A 8 -17.05 -47.55 -15.52
N LEU A 9 -17.82 -46.62 -16.11
CA LEU A 9 -17.28 -45.37 -16.63
C LEU A 9 -16.75 -44.45 -15.50
N VAL A 10 -17.47 -44.33 -14.40
CA VAL A 10 -17.01 -43.57 -13.23
C VAL A 10 -15.74 -44.18 -12.63
N ALA A 11 -15.70 -45.51 -12.47
CA ALA A 11 -14.51 -46.19 -11.96
C ALA A 11 -13.31 -46.07 -12.90
N ALA A 12 -13.51 -46.13 -14.21
CA ALA A 12 -12.47 -45.93 -15.21
C ALA A 12 -11.96 -44.48 -15.22
N CYS A 13 -12.84 -43.48 -15.12
CA CYS A 13 -12.45 -42.07 -15.00
C CYS A 13 -11.71 -41.80 -13.69
N LEU A 14 -12.14 -42.39 -12.57
CA LEU A 14 -11.46 -42.29 -11.28
C LEU A 14 -10.08 -42.97 -11.33
N GLY A 15 -9.99 -44.14 -11.98
CA GLY A 15 -8.75 -44.86 -12.21
C GLY A 15 -7.77 -44.07 -13.07
N LEU A 16 -8.23 -43.51 -14.20
CA LEU A 16 -7.42 -42.64 -15.07
C LEU A 16 -7.00 -41.35 -14.35
N TYR A 17 -7.86 -40.79 -13.51
CA TYR A 17 -7.53 -39.63 -12.69
C TYR A 17 -6.43 -39.97 -11.67
N ILE A 18 -6.56 -41.08 -10.94
CA ILE A 18 -5.55 -41.56 -9.97
C ILE A 18 -4.23 -41.88 -10.68
N VAL A 19 -4.28 -42.56 -11.83
CA VAL A 19 -3.12 -42.83 -12.69
C VAL A 19 -2.48 -41.51 -13.14
N SER A 20 -3.26 -40.52 -13.57
CA SER A 20 -2.74 -39.20 -13.93
C SER A 20 -2.06 -38.47 -12.75
N LEU A 21 -2.55 -38.68 -11.53
CA LEU A 21 -1.94 -38.13 -10.31
C LEU A 21 -0.63 -38.84 -9.96
N ILE A 22 -0.55 -40.16 -10.18
CA ILE A 22 0.65 -40.97 -9.93
C ILE A 22 1.75 -40.70 -10.98
N PHE A 23 1.38 -40.49 -12.25
CA PHE A 23 2.31 -40.22 -13.34
C PHE A 23 2.68 -38.74 -13.49
N ARG A 24 2.05 -37.83 -12.73
CA ARG A 24 2.52 -36.44 -12.63
C ARG A 24 3.86 -36.44 -11.90
N ARG A 25 4.93 -36.06 -12.62
CA ARG A 25 6.22 -35.76 -11.98
C ARG A 25 5.97 -34.80 -10.81
N PRO A 26 6.50 -35.06 -9.61
CA PRO A 26 6.35 -34.15 -8.49
C PRO A 26 6.95 -32.80 -8.91
N ARG A 27 6.07 -31.82 -9.14
CA ARG A 27 6.50 -30.46 -9.46
C ARG A 27 7.09 -29.88 -8.18
N ARG A 28 8.35 -29.45 -8.25
CA ARG A 28 9.08 -28.94 -7.09
C ARG A 28 8.55 -27.56 -6.74
N LEU A 29 7.74 -27.45 -5.69
CA LEU A 29 7.32 -26.15 -5.14
C LEU A 29 8.54 -25.43 -4.54
N PRO A 30 8.51 -24.09 -4.40
CA PRO A 30 9.53 -23.37 -3.64
C PRO A 30 9.66 -23.94 -2.22
N PRO A 31 10.83 -23.83 -1.58
CA PRO A 31 11.03 -24.34 -0.23
C PRO A 31 10.27 -23.50 0.80
N GLY A 32 10.03 -24.08 1.98
CA GLY A 32 9.40 -23.37 3.09
C GLY A 32 9.11 -24.29 4.28
N PRO A 33 8.36 -23.79 5.27
CA PRO A 33 8.07 -24.55 6.49
C PRO A 33 7.28 -25.82 6.18
N ARG A 34 7.49 -26.86 7.01
CA ARG A 34 6.82 -28.15 6.86
C ARG A 34 5.30 -27.99 6.84
N THR A 35 4.68 -28.50 5.78
CA THR A 35 3.24 -28.42 5.52
C THR A 35 2.51 -29.60 6.18
N LEU A 36 1.52 -29.32 7.04
CA LEU A 36 0.65 -30.37 7.59
C LEU A 36 -0.38 -30.82 6.54
N PRO A 37 -0.81 -32.09 6.56
CA PRO A 37 -1.89 -32.56 5.70
C PRO A 37 -3.17 -31.73 5.89
N ILE A 38 -3.88 -31.44 4.79
CA ILE A 38 -5.19 -30.74 4.74
C ILE A 38 -5.12 -29.25 5.14
N VAL A 39 -4.64 -28.92 6.34
CA VAL A 39 -4.64 -27.54 6.88
C VAL A 39 -3.47 -26.71 6.38
N GLY A 40 -2.41 -27.36 5.88
CA GLY A 40 -1.20 -26.69 5.44
C GLY A 40 -0.38 -26.14 6.61
N ASN A 41 0.01 -24.88 6.51
CA ASN A 41 0.81 -24.11 7.46
C ASN A 41 -0.05 -23.17 8.32
N LEU A 42 -1.37 -23.37 8.40
CA LEU A 42 -2.30 -22.50 9.14
C LEU A 42 -1.83 -22.16 10.57
N PHE A 43 -1.20 -23.11 11.26
CA PHE A 43 -0.69 -22.92 12.63
C PHE A 43 0.76 -22.43 12.71
N ASN A 44 1.48 -22.43 11.58
CA ASN A 44 2.89 -22.09 11.49
C ASN A 44 3.12 -20.69 10.88
N VAL A 45 2.05 -20.04 10.41
CA VAL A 45 2.14 -18.69 9.83
C VAL A 45 2.29 -17.66 10.95
N PRO A 46 3.28 -16.76 10.85
CA PRO A 46 3.49 -15.70 11.84
C PRO A 46 2.25 -14.81 11.98
N LYS A 47 1.93 -14.41 13.20
CA LYS A 47 0.78 -13.51 13.50
C LYS A 47 1.16 -12.03 13.58
N SER A 48 2.46 -11.74 13.60
CA SER A 48 3.02 -10.39 13.74
C SER A 48 4.42 -10.37 13.13
N LEU A 49 4.83 -9.23 12.59
CA LEU A 49 6.16 -9.04 11.98
C LEU A 49 6.48 -10.08 10.90
N GLU A 50 5.47 -10.47 10.12
CA GLU A 50 5.50 -11.56 9.14
C GLU A 50 6.67 -11.44 8.14
N TRP A 51 7.04 -10.21 7.79
CA TRP A 51 8.14 -9.92 6.88
C TRP A 51 9.52 -10.35 7.41
N LEU A 52 9.74 -10.32 8.72
CA LEU A 52 10.98 -10.80 9.34
C LEU A 52 11.06 -12.32 9.25
N GLU A 53 9.96 -12.99 9.57
CA GLU A 53 9.87 -14.45 9.52
C GLU A 53 10.06 -14.96 8.08
N TYR A 54 9.45 -14.30 7.09
CA TYR A 54 9.63 -14.68 5.69
C TYR A 54 11.06 -14.44 5.17
N GLN A 55 11.75 -13.41 5.68
CA GLN A 55 13.17 -13.18 5.40
C GLN A 55 14.02 -14.30 6.03
N GLU A 56 13.72 -14.69 7.26
CA GLU A 56 14.44 -15.76 7.95
C GLU A 56 14.21 -17.13 7.27
N TRP A 57 13.00 -17.44 6.82
CA TRP A 57 12.75 -18.64 6.00
C TRP A 57 13.60 -18.64 4.72
N ALA A 58 13.74 -17.50 4.06
CA ALA A 58 14.60 -17.36 2.88
C ALA A 58 16.05 -17.76 3.19
N ARG A 59 16.55 -17.29 4.34
CA ARG A 59 17.90 -17.56 4.86
C ARG A 59 18.09 -19.03 5.21
N GLN A 60 17.15 -19.62 5.94
CA GLN A 60 17.19 -21.03 6.36
C GLN A 60 17.16 -22.00 5.19
N HIS A 61 16.39 -21.65 4.14
CA HIS A 61 16.26 -22.48 2.95
C HIS A 61 17.27 -22.15 1.85
N GLY A 62 18.08 -21.10 2.01
CA GLY A 62 19.00 -20.63 0.97
C GLY A 62 18.31 -20.31 -0.36
N SER A 63 17.11 -19.71 -0.30
CA SER A 63 16.26 -19.48 -1.48
C SER A 63 15.70 -18.07 -1.52
N ALA A 64 15.76 -17.44 -2.69
CA ALA A 64 15.19 -16.12 -2.94
C ALA A 64 13.65 -16.10 -2.88
N VAL A 65 13.03 -17.28 -3.07
CA VAL A 65 11.58 -17.48 -3.07
C VAL A 65 11.24 -18.56 -2.05
N VAL A 66 10.29 -18.27 -1.17
CA VAL A 66 9.76 -19.25 -0.21
C VAL A 66 8.27 -19.46 -0.40
N HIS A 67 7.77 -20.63 -0.01
CA HIS A 67 6.40 -21.05 -0.20
C HIS A 67 5.80 -21.63 1.08
N TYR A 68 4.53 -21.34 1.30
CA TYR A 68 3.70 -22.03 2.28
C TYR A 68 2.27 -22.17 1.76
N GLN A 69 1.46 -22.99 2.42
CA GLN A 69 0.09 -23.25 2.01
C GLN A 69 -0.87 -23.05 3.18
N ILE A 70 -2.03 -22.44 2.96
CA ILE A 70 -3.11 -22.40 3.96
C ILE A 70 -4.38 -22.92 3.31
N LEU A 71 -4.95 -24.01 3.84
CA LEU A 71 -6.26 -24.52 3.41
C LEU A 71 -6.39 -24.68 1.87
N GLY A 72 -5.33 -25.16 1.21
CA GLY A 72 -5.30 -25.32 -0.25
C GLY A 72 -4.69 -24.14 -1.01
N THR A 73 -4.72 -22.92 -0.47
CA THR A 73 -4.17 -21.72 -1.10
C THR A 73 -2.65 -21.65 -0.98
N HIS A 74 -1.96 -21.48 -2.10
CA HIS A 74 -0.50 -21.34 -2.16
C HIS A 74 -0.11 -19.87 -1.94
N TYR A 75 0.87 -19.65 -1.07
CA TYR A 75 1.49 -18.36 -0.82
C TYR A 75 2.97 -18.43 -1.20
N VAL A 76 3.42 -17.50 -2.03
CA VAL A 76 4.80 -17.42 -2.53
C VAL A 76 5.37 -16.06 -2.14
N ILE A 77 6.45 -16.06 -1.37
CA ILE A 77 7.11 -14.84 -0.89
C ILE A 77 8.40 -14.62 -1.67
N LEU A 78 8.54 -13.43 -2.24
CA LEU A 78 9.74 -13.00 -2.97
C LEU A 78 10.57 -12.13 -2.04
N ASN A 79 11.74 -12.61 -1.64
CA ASN A 79 12.61 -11.93 -0.66
C ASN A 79 13.74 -11.12 -1.29
N THR A 80 14.03 -11.32 -2.58
CA THR A 80 15.09 -10.58 -3.28
C THR A 80 14.52 -9.63 -4.34
N ALA A 81 15.23 -8.53 -4.59
CA ALA A 81 14.85 -7.56 -5.61
C ALA A 81 14.81 -8.20 -7.01
N LYS A 82 15.74 -9.11 -7.30
CA LYS A 82 15.78 -9.89 -8.54
C LYS A 82 14.48 -10.69 -8.75
N ALA A 83 14.06 -11.47 -7.76
CA ALA A 83 12.84 -12.28 -7.86
C ALA A 83 11.59 -11.40 -8.06
N ALA A 84 11.49 -10.28 -7.35
CA ALA A 84 10.40 -9.35 -7.52
C ALA A 84 10.40 -8.69 -8.91
N THR A 85 11.54 -8.26 -9.44
CA THR A 85 11.64 -7.70 -10.79
C THR A 85 11.28 -8.73 -11.86
N ASP A 86 11.81 -9.95 -11.74
CA ASP A 86 11.53 -11.01 -12.70
C ASP A 86 10.03 -11.35 -12.76
N LEU A 87 9.38 -11.53 -11.61
CA LEU A 87 7.98 -11.96 -11.58
C LEU A 87 7.00 -10.79 -11.72
N PHE A 88 7.14 -9.72 -10.95
CA PHE A 88 6.17 -8.62 -10.97
C PHE A 88 6.33 -7.63 -12.12
N GLU A 89 7.53 -7.49 -12.68
CA GLU A 89 7.78 -6.56 -13.79
C GLU A 89 7.87 -7.28 -15.13
N ARG A 90 8.88 -8.15 -15.28
CA ARG A 90 9.14 -8.85 -16.55
C ARG A 90 8.00 -9.81 -16.91
N ARG A 91 7.43 -10.49 -15.93
CA ARG A 91 6.26 -11.38 -16.08
C ARG A 91 4.95 -10.75 -15.58
N SER A 92 4.85 -9.42 -15.66
CA SER A 92 3.68 -8.67 -15.17
C SER A 92 2.33 -9.11 -15.75
N GLN A 93 2.28 -9.78 -16.90
CA GLN A 93 1.04 -10.35 -17.44
C GLN A 93 0.46 -11.48 -16.57
N ILE A 94 1.33 -12.24 -15.89
CA ILE A 94 0.94 -13.35 -15.01
C ILE A 94 0.70 -12.86 -13.59
N TYR A 95 1.54 -11.95 -13.10
CA TYR A 95 1.58 -11.58 -11.69
C TYR A 95 0.97 -10.21 -11.37
N SER A 96 0.17 -9.59 -12.24
CA SER A 96 -0.47 -8.30 -11.93
C SER A 96 -1.88 -8.43 -11.34
N ASP A 97 -2.40 -9.63 -11.15
CA ASP A 97 -3.77 -9.81 -10.65
C ASP A 97 -3.86 -9.66 -9.13
N LYS A 98 -5.09 -9.56 -8.60
CA LYS A 98 -5.38 -9.47 -7.16
C LYS A 98 -6.37 -10.55 -6.75
N ASP A 99 -6.30 -10.95 -5.49
CA ASP A 99 -7.23 -11.93 -4.93
C ASP A 99 -8.50 -11.25 -4.42
N GLU A 100 -9.64 -11.57 -5.03
CA GLU A 100 -10.97 -11.09 -4.62
C GLU A 100 -11.48 -11.90 -3.43
N ARG A 101 -10.93 -11.57 -2.25
CA ARG A 101 -11.33 -12.19 -1.00
C ARG A 101 -12.73 -11.74 -0.58
N ALA A 102 -13.51 -12.70 -0.08
CA ALA A 102 -14.90 -12.49 0.32
C ALA A 102 -15.04 -11.33 1.31
N MET A 103 -14.19 -11.29 2.32
CA MET A 103 -14.25 -10.26 3.36
C MET A 103 -13.95 -8.86 2.85
N ILE A 104 -13.11 -8.70 1.83
CA ILE A 104 -12.85 -7.40 1.19
C ILE A 104 -14.14 -6.86 0.55
N HIS A 105 -14.91 -7.71 -0.14
CA HIS A 105 -16.17 -7.31 -0.76
C HIS A 105 -17.26 -7.07 0.27
N LEU A 106 -17.43 -7.99 1.22
CA LEU A 106 -18.46 -7.89 2.26
C LEU A 106 -18.30 -6.64 3.13
N SER A 107 -17.06 -6.21 3.40
CA SER A 107 -16.79 -5.01 4.19
C SER A 107 -16.86 -3.70 3.41
N GLY A 108 -17.20 -3.70 2.12
CA GLY A 108 -17.24 -2.51 1.25
C GLY A 108 -15.89 -2.12 0.63
N TRP A 109 -14.80 -2.82 0.94
CA TRP A 109 -13.46 -2.54 0.39
C TRP A 109 -13.27 -3.01 -1.06
N GLY A 110 -14.24 -3.72 -1.64
CA GLY A 110 -14.24 -4.09 -3.07
C GLY A 110 -14.19 -2.90 -4.03
N ARG A 111 -14.52 -1.68 -3.58
CA ARG A 111 -14.38 -0.41 -4.32
C ARG A 111 -12.93 0.08 -4.42
N ASN A 112 -12.03 -0.44 -3.58
CA ASN A 112 -10.64 -0.05 -3.59
C ASN A 112 -9.91 -0.68 -4.79
N TRP A 113 -9.56 0.16 -5.75
CA TRP A 113 -8.94 -0.28 -6.99
C TRP A 113 -7.49 -0.76 -6.82
N GLY A 114 -6.86 -0.53 -5.67
CA GLY A 114 -5.61 -1.20 -5.28
C GLY A 114 -5.78 -2.70 -5.01
N LEU A 115 -7.00 -3.14 -4.68
CA LEU A 115 -7.37 -4.52 -4.37
C LEU A 115 -8.13 -5.22 -5.51
N MET A 116 -8.52 -4.48 -6.55
CA MET A 116 -9.27 -5.02 -7.69
C MET A 116 -8.41 -5.91 -8.61
N LYS A 117 -9.08 -6.91 -9.21
CA LYS A 117 -8.51 -7.74 -10.28
C LYS A 117 -7.99 -6.92 -11.45
N TYR A 118 -7.00 -7.47 -12.13
CA TYR A 118 -6.43 -6.85 -13.32
C TYR A 118 -7.42 -6.95 -14.47
N GLY A 119 -7.79 -5.80 -15.05
CA GLY A 119 -8.75 -5.75 -16.15
C GLY A 119 -8.99 -4.33 -16.62
N ASP A 120 -9.89 -4.15 -17.59
CA ASP A 120 -10.23 -2.83 -18.13
C ASP A 120 -10.81 -1.91 -17.06
N TYR A 121 -11.60 -2.45 -16.13
CA TYR A 121 -12.17 -1.69 -15.02
C TYR A 121 -11.08 -1.12 -14.10
N TRP A 122 -10.11 -1.94 -13.67
CA TRP A 122 -8.96 -1.45 -12.92
C TRP A 122 -8.13 -0.43 -13.73
N ARG A 123 -7.91 -0.70 -15.03
CA ARG A 123 -7.16 0.22 -15.91
C ARG A 123 -7.84 1.58 -16.04
N ALA A 124 -9.18 1.65 -16.00
CA ALA A 124 -9.92 2.90 -16.00
C ALA A 124 -9.58 3.77 -14.78
N HIS A 125 -9.65 3.21 -13.56
CA HIS A 125 -9.25 3.91 -12.33
C HIS A 125 -7.78 4.32 -12.37
N ARG A 126 -6.90 3.40 -12.79
CA ARG A 126 -5.45 3.66 -12.88
C ARG A 126 -5.14 4.83 -13.82
N ARG A 127 -5.77 4.87 -14.99
CA ARG A 127 -5.60 5.96 -15.98
C ARG A 127 -6.13 7.27 -15.42
N LEU A 128 -7.36 7.27 -14.88
CA LEU A 128 -7.98 8.46 -14.31
C LEU A 128 -7.11 9.05 -13.19
N PHE A 129 -6.71 8.24 -12.21
CA PHE A 129 -5.84 8.70 -11.12
C PHE A 129 -4.50 9.26 -11.64
N HIS A 130 -3.88 8.59 -12.61
CA HIS A 130 -2.57 8.98 -13.12
C HIS A 130 -2.58 10.34 -13.82
N GLN A 131 -3.70 10.76 -14.44
CA GLN A 131 -3.83 12.09 -15.05
C GLN A 131 -3.57 13.21 -14.03
N TYR A 132 -4.02 13.02 -12.79
CA TYR A 132 -3.90 13.99 -11.70
C TYR A 132 -2.65 13.78 -10.82
N PHE A 133 -2.06 12.57 -10.82
CA PHE A 133 -0.96 12.20 -9.90
C PHE A 133 0.37 11.83 -10.58
N ARG A 134 0.51 12.08 -11.89
CA ARG A 134 1.81 12.02 -12.56
C ARG A 134 2.75 13.11 -12.03
N SER A 135 4.06 12.93 -12.22
CA SER A 135 5.11 13.80 -11.68
C SER A 135 4.94 15.29 -11.98
N THR A 136 4.38 15.65 -13.14
CA THR A 136 4.13 17.05 -13.50
C THR A 136 2.84 17.62 -12.90
N ALA A 137 1.83 16.77 -12.67
CA ALA A 137 0.52 17.20 -12.16
C ALA A 137 0.56 17.49 -10.65
N VAL A 138 1.35 16.73 -9.89
CA VAL A 138 1.42 16.86 -8.42
C VAL A 138 1.97 18.21 -7.95
N GLN A 139 2.68 18.95 -8.82
CA GLN A 139 3.18 20.30 -8.54
C GLN A 139 2.06 21.29 -8.21
N ALA A 140 0.86 21.10 -8.79
CA ALA A 140 -0.31 21.92 -8.49
C ALA A 140 -0.75 21.81 -7.01
N TYR A 141 -0.33 20.75 -6.31
CA TYR A 141 -0.74 20.47 -4.94
C TYR A 141 0.25 20.97 -3.88
N HIS A 142 1.39 21.55 -4.29
CA HIS A 142 2.42 22.04 -3.36
C HIS A 142 1.88 23.12 -2.41
N THR A 143 1.02 24.03 -2.88
CA THR A 143 0.40 25.05 -2.04
C THR A 143 -0.51 24.45 -0.97
N SER A 144 -1.37 23.50 -1.33
CA SER A 144 -2.24 22.79 -0.37
C SER A 144 -1.42 21.98 0.63
N SER A 145 -0.36 21.33 0.16
CA SER A 145 0.54 20.54 1.02
C SER A 145 1.27 21.42 2.02
N LYS A 146 1.82 22.56 1.58
CA LYS A 146 2.45 23.55 2.48
C LYS A 146 1.48 24.07 3.52
N ARG A 147 0.22 24.35 3.16
CA ARG A 147 -0.81 24.77 4.13
C ARG A 147 -0.99 23.72 5.23
N ALA A 148 -1.17 22.45 4.87
CA ALA A 148 -1.31 21.37 5.85
C ALA A 148 -0.05 21.20 6.71
N ILE A 149 1.14 21.30 6.11
CA ILE A 149 2.42 21.21 6.81
C ILE A 149 2.59 22.38 7.79
N HIS A 150 2.27 23.61 7.40
CA HIS A 150 2.36 24.76 8.30
C HIS A 150 1.40 24.60 9.49
N GLN A 151 0.18 24.09 9.27
CA GLN A 151 -0.74 23.75 10.35
C GLN A 151 -0.14 22.71 11.31
N LEU A 152 0.53 21.68 10.78
CA LEU A 152 1.29 20.72 11.60
C LEU A 152 2.36 21.42 12.45
N LEU A 153 3.15 22.32 11.87
CA LEU A 153 4.20 23.03 12.61
C LEU A 153 3.64 23.89 13.76
N TYR A 154 2.52 24.59 13.53
CA TYR A 154 1.83 25.35 14.57
C TYR A 154 1.27 24.43 15.67
N ALA A 155 0.61 23.34 15.27
CA ALA A 155 0.03 22.40 16.22
C ALA A 155 1.11 21.71 17.10
N LEU A 156 2.27 21.40 16.52
CA LEU A 156 3.43 20.86 17.24
C LEU A 156 4.04 21.88 18.21
N ARG A 157 4.06 23.17 17.85
CA ARG A 157 4.49 24.24 18.77
C ARG A 157 3.56 24.32 19.99
N ASP A 158 2.25 24.26 19.76
CA ASP A 158 1.25 24.52 20.80
C ASP A 158 0.98 23.28 21.67
N SER A 159 1.07 22.06 21.10
CA SER A 159 0.80 20.81 21.82
C SER A 159 1.66 19.63 21.31
N PRO A 160 2.99 19.67 21.53
CA PRO A 160 3.93 18.68 20.98
C PRO A 160 3.65 17.24 21.45
N ALA A 161 3.08 17.05 22.64
CA ALA A 161 2.71 15.73 23.16
C ALA A 161 1.67 15.00 22.29
N ARG A 162 0.89 15.73 21.48
CA ARG A 162 -0.13 15.18 20.57
C ARG A 162 0.41 14.95 19.14
N PHE A 163 1.73 14.87 18.93
CA PHE A 163 2.34 14.76 17.60
C PHE A 163 1.75 13.65 16.72
N TRP A 164 1.42 12.49 17.29
CA TRP A 164 0.75 11.38 16.57
C TRP A 164 -0.59 11.78 15.95
N GLU A 165 -1.35 12.63 16.62
CA GLU A 165 -2.64 13.12 16.14
C GLU A 165 -2.43 14.21 15.09
N HIS A 166 -1.47 15.12 15.33
CA HIS A 166 -1.14 16.21 14.40
C HIS A 166 -0.62 15.70 13.06
N VAL A 167 0.26 14.69 13.06
CA VAL A 167 0.76 14.09 11.81
C VAL A 167 -0.38 13.43 11.02
N ARG A 168 -1.30 12.73 11.71
CA ARG A 168 -2.49 12.13 11.08
C ARG A 168 -3.42 13.19 10.48
N LEU A 169 -3.67 14.25 11.25
CA LEU A 169 -4.48 15.39 10.81
C LEU A 169 -3.86 16.02 9.57
N MET A 170 -2.55 16.24 9.56
CA MET A 170 -1.84 16.81 8.40
C MET A 170 -2.02 15.94 7.15
N ALA A 171 -1.71 14.64 7.24
CA ALA A 171 -1.81 13.74 6.10
C ALA A 171 -3.25 13.63 5.56
N GLY A 172 -4.22 13.42 6.45
CA GLY A 172 -5.63 13.28 6.08
C GLY A 172 -6.25 14.57 5.53
N SER A 173 -6.00 15.71 6.17
CA SER A 173 -6.50 17.01 5.70
C SER A 173 -5.90 17.43 4.37
N ASN A 174 -4.62 17.14 4.12
CA ASN A 174 -3.98 17.47 2.85
C ASN A 174 -4.67 16.75 1.69
N ILE A 175 -4.82 15.42 1.76
CA ILE A 175 -5.45 14.67 0.67
C ILE A 175 -6.93 14.98 0.53
N LEU A 176 -7.67 15.21 1.64
CA LEU A 176 -9.08 15.60 1.59
C LEU A 176 -9.27 16.94 0.88
N ARG A 177 -8.41 17.92 1.17
CA ARG A 177 -8.44 19.21 0.50
C ARG A 177 -8.16 19.08 -1.00
N ILE A 178 -7.16 18.27 -1.38
CA ILE A 178 -6.80 18.06 -2.79
C ILE A 178 -7.92 17.34 -3.55
N MET A 179 -8.47 16.28 -2.96
CA MET A 179 -9.50 15.46 -3.61
C MET A 179 -10.86 16.15 -3.67
N TYR A 180 -11.26 16.81 -2.58
CA TYR A 180 -12.65 17.21 -2.33
C TYR A 180 -12.83 18.67 -1.90
N ALA A 181 -11.76 19.48 -1.83
CA ALA A 181 -11.80 20.86 -1.31
C ALA A 181 -12.39 20.96 0.12
N VAL A 182 -12.25 19.90 0.92
CA VAL A 182 -12.69 19.87 2.32
C VAL A 182 -11.62 20.49 3.21
N ASP A 183 -12.00 21.52 3.97
CA ASP A 183 -11.20 22.07 5.06
C ASP A 183 -11.57 21.36 6.37
N VAL A 184 -10.67 20.48 6.82
CA VAL A 184 -10.83 19.66 8.02
C VAL A 184 -10.76 20.52 9.28
N GLN A 185 -11.65 20.26 10.23
CA GLN A 185 -11.62 20.88 11.55
C GLN A 185 -10.60 20.17 12.46
N ALA A 186 -9.81 20.92 13.23
CA ALA A 186 -8.64 20.37 13.93
C ALA A 186 -8.97 19.27 14.96
N ASP A 187 -10.14 19.34 15.61
CA ASP A 187 -10.60 18.33 16.57
C ASP A 187 -11.91 17.66 16.10
N ASN A 188 -11.95 16.32 16.18
CA ASN A 188 -13.13 15.48 15.91
C ASN A 188 -13.76 15.61 14.51
N ASP A 189 -12.96 15.86 13.47
CA ASP A 189 -13.48 15.84 12.10
C ASP A 189 -14.10 14.47 11.74
N PRO A 190 -15.37 14.44 11.30
CA PRO A 190 -16.06 13.20 10.99
C PRO A 190 -15.41 12.39 9.85
N ASN A 191 -14.81 13.04 8.85
CA ASN A 191 -14.15 12.34 7.74
C ASN A 191 -12.89 11.64 8.24
N LEU A 192 -12.10 12.30 9.11
CA LEU A 192 -10.92 11.68 9.71
C LEU A 192 -11.27 10.51 10.64
N ALA A 193 -12.37 10.62 11.38
CA ALA A 193 -12.87 9.51 12.19
C ALA A 193 -13.33 8.32 11.32
N LEU A 194 -13.98 8.59 10.20
CA LEU A 194 -14.43 7.57 9.23
C LEU A 194 -13.24 6.86 8.59
N VAL A 195 -12.25 7.59 8.06
CA VAL A 195 -11.09 6.97 7.40
C VAL A 195 -10.27 6.13 8.38
N LYS A 196 -10.10 6.58 9.63
CA LYS A 196 -9.42 5.81 10.67
C LYS A 196 -10.12 4.48 10.91
N LYS A 197 -11.45 4.48 11.05
CA LYS A 197 -12.24 3.24 11.20
C LYS A 197 -12.14 2.35 9.96
N ALA A 198 -12.25 2.92 8.77
CA ALA A 198 -12.16 2.16 7.51
C ALA A 198 -10.78 1.50 7.35
N ILE A 199 -9.68 2.21 7.65
CA ILE A 199 -8.32 1.67 7.62
C ILE A 199 -8.16 0.50 8.60
N GLN A 200 -8.70 0.62 9.82
CA GLN A 200 -8.67 -0.49 10.78
C GLN A 200 -9.41 -1.74 10.27
N VAL A 201 -10.45 -1.55 9.46
CA VAL A 201 -11.16 -2.66 8.79
C VAL A 201 -10.24 -3.31 7.75
N VAL A 202 -9.61 -2.54 6.86
CA VAL A 202 -8.75 -3.13 5.81
C VAL A 202 -7.53 -3.84 6.38
N GLN A 203 -6.96 -3.32 7.48
CA GLN A 203 -5.86 -3.98 8.19
C GLN A 203 -6.27 -5.36 8.73
N LYS A 204 -7.51 -5.50 9.22
CA LYS A 204 -8.05 -6.78 9.72
C LYS A 204 -8.41 -7.76 8.61
N VAL A 205 -9.15 -7.32 7.58
CA VAL A 205 -9.54 -8.21 6.47
C VAL A 205 -8.38 -8.48 5.51
N GLY A 206 -7.34 -7.64 5.55
CA GLY A 206 -6.13 -7.76 4.74
C GLY A 206 -5.23 -8.92 5.15
N ALA A 207 -5.17 -9.26 6.44
CA ALA A 207 -4.29 -10.29 6.98
C ALA A 207 -4.67 -11.71 6.48
N PRO A 208 -3.76 -12.45 5.81
CA PRO A 208 -4.02 -13.81 5.36
C PRO A 208 -4.44 -14.76 6.49
N GLY A 209 -5.33 -15.72 6.21
CA GLY A 209 -5.74 -16.73 7.18
C GLY A 209 -6.66 -16.26 8.31
N THR A 210 -6.98 -14.96 8.39
CA THR A 210 -7.87 -14.41 9.43
C THR A 210 -9.31 -14.93 9.31
N TYR A 211 -9.80 -15.09 8.07
CA TYR A 211 -11.19 -15.43 7.79
C TYR A 211 -11.29 -16.66 6.90
N THR A 212 -11.93 -17.72 7.40
CA THR A 212 -12.12 -18.98 6.64
C THR A 212 -12.97 -18.81 5.39
N VAL A 213 -13.87 -17.82 5.35
CA VAL A 213 -14.69 -17.51 4.16
C VAL A 213 -13.85 -17.05 2.97
N ASP A 214 -12.63 -16.54 3.20
CA ASP A 214 -11.73 -16.18 2.11
C ASP A 214 -11.11 -17.42 1.44
N SER A 215 -10.91 -18.50 2.20
CA SER A 215 -10.45 -19.80 1.67
C SER A 215 -11.61 -20.64 1.12
N PHE A 216 -12.81 -20.53 1.71
CA PHE A 216 -13.99 -21.28 1.32
C PHE A 216 -15.16 -20.35 0.97
N PRO A 217 -15.25 -19.85 -0.29
CA PRO A 217 -16.28 -18.91 -0.70
C PRO A 217 -17.72 -19.41 -0.50
N ILE A 218 -17.95 -20.73 -0.46
CA ILE A 218 -19.26 -21.32 -0.17
C ILE A 218 -19.84 -20.87 1.18
N LEU A 219 -18.98 -20.51 2.15
CA LEU A 219 -19.40 -20.00 3.45
C LEU A 219 -20.12 -18.64 3.33
N GLN A 220 -19.94 -17.90 2.23
CA GLN A 220 -20.68 -16.66 1.97
C GLN A 220 -22.20 -16.88 1.86
N ASN A 221 -22.68 -18.10 1.63
CA ASN A 221 -24.12 -18.38 1.50
C ASN A 221 -24.80 -18.66 2.85
N ILE A 222 -24.03 -18.77 3.94
CA ILE A 222 -24.57 -19.09 5.27
C ILE A 222 -25.39 -17.90 5.81
N PRO A 223 -26.61 -18.09 6.34
CA PRO A 223 -27.40 -17.00 6.93
C PRO A 223 -26.69 -16.28 8.08
N GLU A 224 -26.94 -14.98 8.26
CA GLU A 224 -26.25 -14.16 9.28
C GLU A 224 -26.49 -14.61 10.72
N TRP A 225 -27.62 -15.27 11.00
CA TRP A 225 -27.95 -15.79 12.33
C TRP A 225 -27.21 -17.09 12.67
N PHE A 226 -26.64 -17.78 11.68
CA PHE A 226 -26.06 -19.11 11.87
C PHE A 226 -24.77 -19.07 12.72
N PRO A 227 -24.51 -20.08 13.57
CA PRO A 227 -23.25 -20.20 14.30
C PRO A 227 -22.04 -20.24 13.34
N GLY A 228 -21.03 -19.40 13.58
CA GLY A 228 -19.86 -19.27 12.68
C GLY A 228 -20.00 -18.19 11.60
N ALA A 229 -21.19 -17.60 11.39
CA ALA A 229 -21.39 -16.46 10.47
C ALA A 229 -20.97 -15.09 11.06
N GLN A 230 -20.08 -15.08 12.08
CA GLN A 230 -19.63 -13.85 12.74
C GLN A 230 -18.98 -12.88 11.75
N PHE A 231 -18.29 -13.40 10.73
CA PHE A 231 -17.67 -12.60 9.68
C PHE A 231 -18.69 -11.74 8.92
N LYS A 232 -19.92 -12.24 8.67
CA LYS A 232 -20.99 -11.45 8.03
C LYS A 232 -21.46 -10.33 8.92
N ARG A 233 -21.68 -10.61 10.21
CA ARG A 233 -22.12 -9.59 11.18
C ARG A 233 -21.06 -8.49 11.35
N GLN A 234 -19.77 -8.87 11.40
CA GLN A 234 -18.66 -7.91 11.40
C GLN A 234 -18.64 -7.08 10.11
N ALA A 235 -18.75 -7.72 8.95
CA ALA A 235 -18.78 -7.03 7.68
C ALA A 235 -19.97 -6.06 7.55
N ALA A 236 -21.16 -6.45 8.00
CA ALA A 236 -22.35 -5.61 8.04
C ALA A 236 -22.17 -4.40 8.97
N GLN A 237 -21.47 -4.56 10.10
CA GLN A 237 -21.11 -3.44 10.98
C GLN A 237 -20.06 -2.51 10.34
N TRP A 238 -19.12 -3.06 9.58
CA TRP A 238 -17.99 -2.30 9.02
C TRP A 238 -18.32 -1.59 7.71
N ARG A 239 -19.14 -2.21 6.87
CA ARG A 239 -19.47 -1.72 5.53
C ARG A 239 -19.99 -0.28 5.52
N PRO A 240 -20.91 0.14 6.40
CA PRO A 240 -21.37 1.54 6.44
C PRO A 240 -20.23 2.54 6.64
N PHE A 241 -19.25 2.24 7.49
CA PHE A 241 -18.10 3.15 7.70
C PHE A 241 -17.23 3.26 6.46
N VAL A 242 -16.99 2.14 5.76
CA VAL A 242 -16.20 2.11 4.53
C VAL A 242 -16.96 2.84 3.43
N GLU A 243 -18.23 2.53 3.20
CA GLU A 243 -19.07 3.17 2.18
C GLU A 243 -19.19 4.69 2.42
N GLU A 244 -19.47 5.13 3.64
CA GLU A 244 -19.61 6.56 3.95
C GLU A 244 -18.29 7.32 3.76
N MET A 245 -17.14 6.68 3.99
CA MET A 245 -15.83 7.28 3.70
C MET A 245 -15.67 7.63 2.20
N TYR A 246 -16.20 6.81 1.28
CA TYR A 246 -16.17 7.10 -0.16
C TYR A 246 -17.25 8.10 -0.56
N ILE A 247 -18.48 7.91 -0.06
CA ILE A 247 -19.67 8.59 -0.57
C ILE A 247 -19.81 9.99 0.01
N ARG A 248 -19.48 10.22 1.29
CA ARG A 248 -19.73 11.51 1.93
C ARG A 248 -18.97 12.66 1.25
N PRO A 249 -17.63 12.64 1.13
CA PRO A 249 -16.92 13.76 0.49
C PRO A 249 -17.30 13.91 -0.98
N PHE A 250 -17.65 12.81 -1.66
CA PHE A 250 -18.14 12.85 -3.03
C PHE A 250 -19.48 13.58 -3.15
N ARG A 251 -20.45 13.23 -2.29
CA ARG A 251 -21.78 13.84 -2.25
C ARG A 251 -21.66 15.34 -2.02
N ASP A 252 -20.87 15.74 -1.02
CA ASP A 252 -20.69 17.15 -0.66
C ASP A 252 -20.13 17.98 -1.84
N VAL A 253 -19.18 17.42 -2.62
CA VAL A 253 -18.64 18.07 -3.83
C VAL A 253 -19.66 18.12 -4.96
N LYS A 254 -20.40 17.04 -5.17
CA LYS A 254 -21.42 16.96 -6.23
C LYS A 254 -22.56 17.96 -5.97
N GLU A 255 -23.05 18.04 -4.73
CA GLU A 255 -24.06 19.02 -4.33
C GLU A 255 -23.59 20.46 -4.55
N ALA A 256 -22.33 20.78 -4.24
CA ALA A 256 -21.76 22.11 -4.47
C ALA A 256 -21.59 22.44 -5.97
N LEU A 257 -21.30 21.45 -6.81
CA LEU A 257 -21.27 21.60 -8.27
C LEU A 257 -22.68 21.88 -8.82
N ASP A 258 -23.66 21.09 -8.40
CA ASP A 258 -25.05 21.19 -8.86
C ASP A 258 -25.71 22.51 -8.39
N SER A 259 -25.30 23.04 -7.23
CA SER A 259 -25.76 24.33 -6.71
C SER A 259 -25.08 25.55 -7.35
N GLY A 260 -24.11 25.36 -8.26
CA GLY A 260 -23.39 26.46 -8.90
C GLY A 260 -22.31 27.13 -8.03
N GLU A 261 -21.89 26.50 -6.94
CA GLU A 261 -20.82 26.98 -6.04
C GLU A 261 -19.61 26.01 -6.03
N PRO A 262 -19.02 25.66 -7.19
CA PRO A 262 -17.98 24.64 -7.24
C PRO A 262 -16.70 25.12 -6.53
N LYS A 263 -16.19 24.27 -5.63
CA LYS A 263 -14.87 24.46 -5.04
C LYS A 263 -13.82 23.71 -5.88
N PRO A 264 -12.71 24.36 -6.26
CA PRO A 264 -11.70 23.74 -7.10
C PRO A 264 -11.00 22.58 -6.35
N CYS A 265 -11.19 21.36 -6.85
CA CYS A 265 -10.51 20.14 -6.40
C CYS A 265 -10.41 19.11 -7.54
N VAL A 266 -9.72 18.00 -7.26
CA VAL A 266 -9.58 16.92 -8.25
C VAL A 266 -10.93 16.33 -8.63
N LEU A 267 -11.82 16.06 -7.66
CA LEU A 267 -13.13 15.50 -7.96
C LEU A 267 -13.99 16.46 -8.77
N SER A 268 -13.96 17.77 -8.47
CA SER A 268 -14.76 18.73 -9.22
C SER A 268 -14.36 18.75 -10.69
N ASP A 269 -13.05 18.74 -10.98
CA ASP A 269 -12.53 18.67 -12.34
C ASP A 269 -12.91 17.35 -13.04
N MET A 270 -12.82 16.21 -12.34
CA MET A 270 -13.28 14.92 -12.86
C MET A 270 -14.76 14.97 -13.26
N LEU A 271 -15.62 15.49 -12.39
CA LEU A 271 -17.07 15.57 -12.64
C LEU A 271 -17.41 16.54 -13.78
N THR A 272 -16.72 17.69 -13.87
CA THR A 272 -16.87 18.61 -15.01
C THR A 272 -16.48 17.93 -16.33
N ASN A 273 -15.36 17.21 -16.37
CA ASN A 273 -14.92 16.48 -17.55
C ASN A 273 -15.88 15.36 -17.95
N ILE A 274 -16.48 14.67 -16.97
CA ILE A 274 -17.50 13.64 -17.21
C ILE A 274 -18.78 14.27 -17.78
N ALA A 275 -19.21 15.43 -17.28
CA ALA A 275 -20.40 16.13 -17.77
C ALA A 275 -20.22 16.63 -19.22
N GLN A 276 -18.99 17.01 -19.58
CA GLN A 276 -18.61 17.48 -20.92
C GLN A 276 -18.29 16.35 -21.89
N ASP A 277 -18.34 15.09 -21.45
CA ASP A 277 -18.02 13.95 -22.30
C ASP A 277 -19.03 13.80 -23.44
N GLN A 278 -18.54 13.98 -24.68
CA GLN A 278 -19.31 13.83 -25.92
C GLN A 278 -19.18 12.43 -26.54
N GLU A 279 -18.32 11.57 -25.99
CA GLU A 279 -18.05 10.22 -26.51
C GLU A 279 -19.18 9.21 -26.22
N GLY A 280 -20.26 9.61 -25.56
CA GLY A 280 -21.41 8.76 -25.26
C GLY A 280 -21.10 7.61 -24.29
N ARG A 281 -20.01 7.73 -23.50
CA ARG A 281 -19.66 6.73 -22.49
C ARG A 281 -20.69 6.74 -21.36
N ASP A 282 -20.85 5.59 -20.70
CA ASP A 282 -21.74 5.46 -19.55
C ASP A 282 -21.29 6.38 -18.41
N ARG A 283 -22.03 7.48 -18.24
CA ARG A 283 -21.76 8.50 -17.21
C ARG A 283 -21.84 7.94 -15.80
N ALA A 284 -22.76 7.02 -15.53
CA ALA A 284 -22.91 6.41 -14.20
C ALA A 284 -21.67 5.55 -13.85
N MET A 285 -21.15 4.86 -14.86
CA MET A 285 -19.89 4.12 -14.72
C MET A 285 -18.70 5.05 -14.48
N LEU A 286 -18.58 6.15 -15.24
CA LEU A 286 -17.51 7.13 -15.06
C LEU A 286 -17.55 7.79 -13.68
N GLU A 287 -18.74 8.17 -13.18
CA GLU A 287 -18.91 8.67 -11.82
C GLU A 287 -18.49 7.63 -10.78
N THR A 288 -18.88 6.36 -10.96
CA THR A 288 -18.45 5.27 -10.06
C THR A 288 -16.93 5.13 -10.04
N VAL A 289 -16.27 5.23 -11.19
CA VAL A 289 -14.80 5.22 -11.28
C VAL A 289 -14.20 6.43 -10.56
N ALA A 290 -14.81 7.62 -10.66
CA ALA A 290 -14.36 8.82 -9.93
C ALA A 290 -14.50 8.67 -8.41
N ILE A 291 -15.64 8.15 -7.92
CA ILE A 291 -15.88 7.85 -6.49
C ILE A 291 -14.80 6.90 -5.97
N ASN A 292 -14.63 5.75 -6.64
CA ASN A 292 -13.68 4.73 -6.23
C ASN A 292 -12.23 5.25 -6.28
N THR A 293 -11.90 6.04 -7.31
CA THR A 293 -10.56 6.62 -7.50
C THR A 293 -10.19 7.57 -6.38
N THR A 294 -11.05 8.54 -6.10
CA THR A 294 -10.82 9.57 -5.07
C THR A 294 -10.86 8.99 -3.67
N GLY A 295 -11.81 8.09 -3.36
CA GLY A 295 -11.90 7.47 -2.03
C GLY A 295 -10.75 6.51 -1.73
N THR A 296 -10.23 5.80 -2.75
CA THR A 296 -9.01 5.00 -2.59
C THR A 296 -7.79 5.89 -2.35
N ALA A 297 -7.70 7.02 -3.05
CA ALA A 297 -6.63 7.99 -2.85
C ALA A 297 -6.65 8.55 -1.42
N TYR A 298 -7.84 8.91 -0.93
CA TYR A 298 -8.03 9.40 0.43
C TYR A 298 -7.55 8.38 1.47
N ALA A 299 -8.02 7.14 1.40
CA ALA A 299 -7.62 6.10 2.34
C ALA A 299 -6.11 5.82 2.30
N ALA A 300 -5.53 5.67 1.11
CA ALA A 300 -4.13 5.29 0.95
C ALA A 300 -3.17 6.41 1.40
N ALA A 301 -3.42 7.65 0.97
CA ALA A 301 -2.52 8.77 1.27
C ALA A 301 -2.59 9.22 2.73
N SER A 302 -3.73 9.01 3.41
CA SER A 302 -3.88 9.37 4.83
C SER A 302 -3.00 8.50 5.73
N ASP A 303 -3.07 7.17 5.60
CA ASP A 303 -2.36 6.25 6.51
C ASP A 303 -0.87 6.15 6.18
N THR A 304 -0.52 5.95 4.90
CA THR A 304 0.86 5.66 4.50
C THR A 304 1.80 6.85 4.70
N THR A 305 1.33 8.07 4.40
CA THR A 305 2.09 9.32 4.66
C THR A 305 2.28 9.54 6.16
N THR A 306 1.26 9.24 6.97
CA THR A 306 1.36 9.27 8.44
C THR A 306 2.47 8.33 8.93
N CYS A 307 2.45 7.06 8.49
CA CYS A 307 3.46 6.07 8.87
C CYS A 307 4.89 6.50 8.50
N ALA A 308 5.07 7.05 7.30
CA ALA A 308 6.38 7.53 6.85
C ALA A 308 6.89 8.71 7.70
N LEU A 309 6.05 9.71 7.99
CA LEU A 309 6.47 10.86 8.82
C LEU A 309 6.77 10.48 10.26
N LEU A 310 5.98 9.59 10.85
CA LEU A 310 6.26 9.10 12.20
C LEU A 310 7.54 8.26 12.25
N THR A 311 7.84 7.52 11.19
CA THR A 311 9.13 6.84 11.03
C THR A 311 10.28 7.84 10.99
N ILE A 312 10.13 8.95 10.27
CA ILE A 312 11.15 10.01 10.24
C ILE A 312 11.31 10.65 11.63
N ILE A 313 10.21 10.98 12.32
CA ILE A 313 10.27 11.51 13.69
C ILE A 313 11.00 10.53 14.62
N LEU A 314 10.69 9.23 14.52
CA LEU A 314 11.40 8.19 15.26
C LEU A 314 12.90 8.15 14.91
N ALA A 315 13.25 8.25 13.63
CA ALA A 315 14.65 8.28 13.20
C ALA A 315 15.39 9.51 13.75
N MET A 316 14.78 10.70 13.74
CA MET A 316 15.39 11.91 14.32
C MET A 316 15.59 11.81 15.83
N LEU A 317 14.69 11.10 16.52
CA LEU A 317 14.82 10.81 17.95
C LEU A 317 15.98 9.85 18.25
N LEU A 318 16.13 8.78 17.45
CA LEU A 318 17.15 7.75 17.66
C LEU A 318 18.53 8.17 17.14
N TYR A 319 18.59 9.06 16.15
CA TYR A 319 19.81 9.49 15.46
C TYR A 319 19.95 11.03 15.50
N PRO A 320 20.20 11.62 16.68
CA PRO A 320 20.25 13.08 16.84
C PRO A 320 21.38 13.75 16.02
N ASP A 321 22.45 13.03 15.69
CA ASP A 321 23.50 13.52 14.78
C ASP A 321 22.98 13.77 13.37
N VAL A 322 22.09 12.91 12.87
CA VAL A 322 21.45 13.07 11.57
C VAL A 322 20.54 14.31 11.60
N GLN A 323 19.76 14.49 12.66
CA GLN A 323 18.94 15.69 12.83
C GLN A 323 19.79 16.97 12.81
N ARG A 324 20.91 16.99 13.55
CA ARG A 324 21.82 18.15 13.58
C ARG A 324 22.42 18.44 12.21
N ALA A 325 22.85 17.41 11.48
CA ALA A 325 23.40 17.56 10.13
C ALA A 325 22.36 18.14 9.15
N ALA A 326 21.11 17.66 9.22
CA ALA A 326 20.00 18.18 8.42
C ALA A 326 19.68 19.64 8.75
N GLN A 327 19.61 19.99 10.03
CA GLN A 327 19.39 21.36 10.49
C GLN A 327 20.52 22.30 10.05
N LYS A 328 21.76 21.82 10.06
CA LYS A 328 22.91 22.56 9.55
C LYS A 328 22.81 22.80 8.04
N GLU A 329 22.49 21.78 7.24
CA GLU A 329 22.28 21.94 5.79
C GLU A 329 21.18 22.99 5.51
N LEU A 330 20.05 22.89 6.21
CA LEU A 330 18.95 23.83 6.09
C LEU A 330 19.38 25.26 6.44
N SER A 331 20.12 25.46 7.55
CA SER A 331 20.58 26.78 7.97
C SER A 331 21.60 27.39 7.01
N ASP A 332 22.53 26.59 6.50
CA ASP A 332 23.59 27.04 5.61
C ASP A 332 23.04 27.43 4.23
N THR A 333 22.07 26.65 3.71
CA THR A 333 21.51 26.87 2.36
C THR A 333 20.40 27.93 2.34
N LEU A 334 19.53 27.98 3.37
CA LEU A 334 18.34 28.86 3.35
C LEU A 334 18.48 30.11 4.23
N GLY A 335 19.43 30.11 5.18
CA GLY A 335 19.53 31.16 6.20
C GLY A 335 18.39 31.12 7.21
N ARG A 336 18.17 32.25 7.90
CA ARG A 336 17.06 32.42 8.86
C ARG A 336 15.85 33.09 8.20
N GLY A 337 14.64 32.68 8.57
CA GLY A 337 13.42 33.46 8.32
C GLY A 337 12.51 32.98 7.19
N ARG A 338 12.79 31.84 6.54
CA ARG A 338 11.84 31.20 5.61
C ARG A 338 11.80 29.68 5.79
N LEU A 339 10.63 29.09 5.54
CA LEU A 339 10.51 27.64 5.45
C LEU A 339 10.98 27.14 4.07
N PRO A 340 11.41 25.86 3.97
CA PRO A 340 11.80 25.25 2.70
C PRO A 340 10.63 25.12 1.71
N ASP A 341 10.95 25.17 0.43
CA ASP A 341 10.01 24.96 -0.68
C ASP A 341 10.56 23.93 -1.69
N MET A 342 9.72 23.36 -2.55
CA MET A 342 10.14 22.32 -3.50
C MET A 342 11.25 22.80 -4.45
N LYS A 343 11.32 24.10 -4.74
CA LYS A 343 12.42 24.68 -5.52
C LYS A 343 13.79 24.55 -4.84
N ASP A 344 13.83 24.35 -3.52
CA ASP A 344 15.07 24.19 -2.75
C ASP A 344 15.57 22.73 -2.75
N GLN A 345 14.78 21.77 -3.24
CA GLN A 345 15.08 20.33 -3.13
C GLN A 345 16.43 19.95 -3.72
N ALA A 346 16.80 20.51 -4.86
CA ALA A 346 18.08 20.23 -5.51
C ALA A 346 19.29 20.72 -4.68
N SER A 347 19.09 21.71 -3.80
CA SER A 347 20.12 22.32 -2.94
C SER A 347 20.14 21.73 -1.52
N LEU A 348 19.27 20.76 -1.23
CA LEU A 348 19.13 20.09 0.07
C LEU A 348 19.22 18.57 -0.10
N PRO A 349 20.37 18.06 -0.58
CA PRO A 349 20.58 16.63 -0.83
C PRO A 349 20.47 15.79 0.45
N PHE A 350 20.90 16.27 1.62
CA PHE A 350 20.82 15.52 2.87
C PHE A 350 19.37 15.31 3.33
N ILE A 351 18.49 16.31 3.16
CA ILE A 351 17.04 16.13 3.39
C ILE A 351 16.46 15.06 2.45
N THR A 352 16.85 15.08 1.18
CA THR A 352 16.40 14.07 0.21
C THR A 352 16.91 12.68 0.59
N ALA A 353 18.14 12.58 1.10
CA ALA A 353 18.73 11.35 1.58
C ALA A 353 18.02 10.81 2.83
N ILE A 354 17.60 11.67 3.77
CA ILE A 354 16.78 11.28 4.94
C ILE A 354 15.48 10.62 4.49
N LEU A 355 14.81 11.19 3.49
CA LEU A 355 13.57 10.63 2.96
C LEU A 355 13.81 9.24 2.34
N LYS A 356 14.85 9.10 1.50
CA LYS A 356 15.21 7.81 0.91
C LYS A 356 15.55 6.78 1.98
N GLU A 357 16.35 7.15 2.97
CA GLU A 357 16.73 6.24 4.05
C GLU A 357 15.54 5.84 4.93
N SER A 358 14.58 6.74 5.14
CA SER A 358 13.37 6.41 5.91
C SER A 358 12.50 5.36 5.22
N LEU A 359 12.35 5.49 3.90
CA LEU A 359 11.61 4.50 3.10
C LEU A 359 12.34 3.16 3.00
N ARG A 360 13.68 3.16 3.03
CA ARG A 360 14.50 1.95 3.07
C ARG A 360 14.42 1.27 4.44
N TRP A 361 14.69 2.02 5.51
CA TRP A 361 14.83 1.53 6.88
C TRP A 361 13.53 0.98 7.44
N ARG A 362 12.40 1.67 7.23
CA ARG A 362 11.08 1.19 7.67
C ARG A 362 10.01 1.57 6.64
N PRO A 363 9.87 0.79 5.55
CA PRO A 363 8.84 1.04 4.55
C PRO A 363 7.43 0.95 5.18
N PRO A 364 6.48 1.86 4.85
CA PRO A 364 5.12 1.81 5.39
C PRO A 364 4.37 0.49 5.12
N LEU A 365 4.73 -0.21 4.05
CA LEU A 365 4.16 -1.51 3.66
C LEU A 365 5.30 -2.54 3.46
N PRO A 366 5.81 -3.18 4.53
CA PRO A 366 6.98 -4.07 4.45
C PRO A 366 6.75 -5.32 3.57
N LEU A 367 5.49 -5.73 3.36
CA LEU A 367 5.10 -6.82 2.45
C LEU A 367 4.44 -6.32 1.15
N GLY A 368 4.43 -5.00 0.92
CA GLY A 368 3.67 -4.40 -0.17
C GLY A 368 2.19 -4.79 -0.14
N VAL A 369 1.57 -4.91 -1.32
CA VAL A 369 0.20 -5.41 -1.48
C VAL A 369 0.24 -6.69 -2.29
N ALA A 370 -0.24 -7.81 -1.72
CA ALA A 370 -0.22 -9.12 -2.34
C ALA A 370 -0.78 -9.14 -3.77
N HIS A 371 -0.16 -9.93 -4.64
CA HIS A 371 -0.57 -10.20 -6.02
C HIS A 371 -1.13 -11.61 -6.14
N LYS A 372 -1.75 -11.95 -7.27
CA LYS A 372 -2.21 -13.29 -7.61
C LYS A 372 -1.67 -13.71 -8.97
N SER A 373 -1.14 -14.93 -9.09
CA SER A 373 -0.75 -15.48 -10.39
C SER A 373 -1.98 -15.91 -11.18
N THR A 374 -2.04 -15.58 -12.47
CA THR A 374 -3.15 -15.97 -13.36
C THR A 374 -2.88 -17.26 -14.13
N ALA A 375 -1.62 -17.71 -14.15
CA ALA A 375 -1.18 -18.90 -14.85
C ALA A 375 -0.12 -19.64 -14.02
N ASP A 376 0.04 -20.93 -14.34
CA ASP A 376 1.16 -21.75 -13.92
C ASP A 376 2.46 -21.13 -14.44
N ASP A 377 3.53 -21.15 -13.65
CA ASP A 377 4.84 -20.66 -14.05
C ASP A 377 5.97 -21.50 -13.45
N GLU A 378 7.16 -21.41 -14.05
CA GLU A 378 8.40 -21.97 -13.51
C GLU A 378 9.43 -20.85 -13.27
N TYR A 379 9.96 -20.79 -12.05
CA TYR A 379 10.96 -19.80 -11.65
C TYR A 379 12.09 -20.46 -10.87
N GLU A 380 13.33 -20.31 -11.34
CA GLU A 380 14.54 -20.88 -10.73
C GLU A 380 14.43 -22.38 -10.38
N GLY A 381 13.75 -23.16 -11.24
CA GLY A 381 13.54 -24.60 -11.06
C GLY A 381 12.38 -24.96 -10.12
N TYR A 382 11.65 -23.97 -9.63
CA TYR A 382 10.45 -24.15 -8.83
C TYR A 382 9.18 -23.91 -9.65
N PHE A 383 8.18 -24.73 -9.41
CA PHE A 383 6.84 -24.57 -9.98
C PHE A 383 5.98 -23.67 -9.10
N ILE A 384 5.37 -22.64 -9.70
CA ILE A 384 4.42 -21.73 -9.06
C ILE A 384 3.03 -22.01 -9.66
N PRO A 385 2.09 -22.61 -8.89
CA PRO A 385 0.75 -22.88 -9.39
C PRO A 385 -0.02 -21.60 -9.76
N ALA A 386 -0.88 -21.68 -10.76
CA ALA A 386 -1.89 -20.66 -11.03
C ALA A 386 -2.76 -20.41 -9.78
N GLY A 387 -3.15 -19.16 -9.55
CA GLY A 387 -3.94 -18.75 -8.39
C GLY A 387 -3.15 -18.61 -7.09
N SER A 388 -1.82 -18.77 -7.12
CA SER A 388 -0.95 -18.51 -5.97
C SER A 388 -1.00 -17.03 -5.58
N VAL A 389 -1.07 -16.75 -4.28
CA VAL A 389 -0.88 -15.42 -3.72
C VAL A 389 0.61 -15.13 -3.66
N VAL A 390 1.06 -14.11 -4.36
CA VAL A 390 2.50 -13.77 -4.48
C VAL A 390 2.77 -12.43 -3.79
N ILE A 391 3.70 -12.42 -2.84
CA ILE A 391 3.97 -11.28 -1.96
C ILE A 391 5.42 -10.86 -2.14
N GLY A 392 5.66 -9.58 -2.43
CA GLY A 392 7.01 -9.01 -2.44
C GLY A 392 7.39 -8.53 -1.05
N ASN A 393 8.34 -9.19 -0.42
CA ASN A 393 8.88 -8.77 0.88
C ASN A 393 9.80 -7.55 0.69
N ALA A 394 9.20 -6.37 0.61
CA ALA A 394 9.93 -5.10 0.44
C ALA A 394 10.92 -4.88 1.58
N TRP A 395 10.60 -5.31 2.81
CA TRP A 395 11.53 -5.27 3.93
C TRP A 395 12.83 -6.03 3.62
N ALA A 396 12.72 -7.30 3.26
CA ALA A 396 13.88 -8.14 2.94
C ALA A 396 14.73 -7.54 1.81
N MET A 397 14.09 -6.98 0.78
CA MET A 397 14.80 -6.35 -0.34
C MET A 397 15.51 -5.04 0.03
N LEU A 398 14.96 -4.30 1.00
CA LEU A 398 15.50 -3.03 1.50
C LEU A 398 16.48 -3.22 2.68
N HIS A 399 16.55 -4.44 3.21
CA HIS A 399 17.50 -4.91 4.22
C HIS A 399 18.40 -6.03 3.68
N ASP A 400 18.66 -6.00 2.38
CA ASP A 400 19.65 -6.88 1.74
C ASP A 400 21.05 -6.32 2.03
N ASP A 401 21.82 -7.01 2.87
CA ASP A 401 23.17 -6.60 3.32
C ASP A 401 24.14 -6.38 2.16
N GLU A 402 23.98 -7.09 1.04
CA GLU A 402 24.82 -6.92 -0.15
C GLU A 402 24.58 -5.56 -0.82
N ARG A 403 23.33 -5.08 -0.77
CA ARG A 403 22.91 -3.82 -1.37
C ARG A 403 22.99 -2.65 -0.40
N TYR A 404 22.70 -2.89 0.87
CA TYR A 404 22.61 -1.90 1.94
C TYR A 404 23.41 -2.39 3.16
N PRO A 405 24.74 -2.19 3.19
CA PRO A 405 25.58 -2.67 4.29
C PRO A 405 25.16 -2.11 5.65
N ASP A 406 25.02 -2.93 6.68
CA ASP A 406 24.44 -2.50 7.98
C ASP A 406 23.02 -1.89 7.81
N PRO A 407 22.04 -2.68 7.34
CA PRO A 407 20.72 -2.18 6.95
C PRO A 407 19.85 -1.80 8.15
N ASP A 408 20.16 -2.26 9.37
CA ASP A 408 19.40 -1.92 10.56
C ASP A 408 19.73 -0.50 11.08
N THR A 409 20.89 0.04 10.71
CA THR A 409 21.28 1.41 11.01
C THR A 409 20.63 2.40 10.05
N PHE A 410 20.05 3.46 10.61
CA PHE A 410 19.53 4.59 9.84
C PHE A 410 20.67 5.54 9.46
N ASP A 411 21.12 5.48 8.20
CA ASP A 411 22.18 6.34 7.71
C ASP A 411 21.85 6.99 6.35
N PRO A 412 21.41 8.26 6.32
CA PRO A 412 21.20 9.00 5.08
C PRO A 412 22.44 9.15 4.20
N ARG A 413 23.66 9.13 4.79
CA ARG A 413 24.91 9.27 4.03
C ARG A 413 25.10 8.14 3.03
N ARG A 414 24.38 7.02 3.20
CA ARG A 414 24.30 5.92 2.24
C ARG A 414 23.90 6.39 0.83
N PHE A 415 23.08 7.43 0.74
CA PHE A 415 22.62 8.01 -0.53
C PHE A 415 23.46 9.22 -0.99
N LEU A 416 24.57 9.52 -0.33
CA LEU A 416 25.42 10.68 -0.62
C LEU A 416 26.83 10.26 -1.02
N ASP A 417 27.43 11.03 -1.92
CA ASP A 417 28.85 10.88 -2.29
C ASP A 417 29.74 11.69 -1.34
N GLY A 418 31.06 11.65 -1.57
CA GLY A 418 32.04 12.37 -0.75
C GLY A 418 31.88 13.90 -0.78
N ASP A 419 31.21 14.44 -1.80
CA ASP A 419 30.92 15.87 -1.94
C ASP A 419 29.55 16.25 -1.34
N GLY A 420 28.84 15.30 -0.72
CA GLY A 420 27.51 15.50 -0.16
C GLY A 420 26.38 15.60 -1.20
N LYS A 421 26.62 15.18 -2.45
CA LYS A 421 25.58 15.12 -3.50
C LYS A 421 24.92 13.75 -3.52
N LEU A 422 23.69 13.69 -4.03
CA LEU A 422 22.97 12.42 -4.17
C LEU A 422 23.68 11.48 -5.14
N ARG A 423 23.98 10.28 -4.65
CA ARG A 423 24.53 9.17 -5.43
C ARG A 423 23.53 8.69 -6.47
N LYS A 424 24.07 8.31 -7.64
CA LYS A 424 23.30 7.70 -8.74
C LYS A 424 23.46 6.18 -8.80
N ASP A 425 24.50 5.65 -8.19
CA ASP A 425 24.84 4.23 -8.15
C ASP A 425 24.08 3.47 -7.06
N VAL A 426 23.55 4.18 -6.05
CA VAL A 426 22.63 3.61 -5.05
C VAL A 426 21.19 3.75 -5.58
N PRO A 427 20.51 2.64 -5.90
CA PRO A 427 19.18 2.76 -6.46
C PRO A 427 18.16 3.17 -5.40
N ASP A 428 17.20 4.00 -5.82
CA ASP A 428 16.10 4.44 -4.97
C ASP A 428 15.35 3.25 -4.34
N PRO A 429 14.81 3.42 -3.11
CA PRO A 429 14.06 2.37 -2.39
C PRO A 429 12.65 2.18 -2.99
N VAL A 430 12.56 1.96 -4.31
CA VAL A 430 11.31 1.87 -5.07
C VAL A 430 10.42 0.71 -4.61
N GLN A 431 11.00 -0.32 -3.97
CA GLN A 431 10.29 -1.43 -3.37
C GLN A 431 9.29 -0.98 -2.30
N ALA A 432 9.53 0.15 -1.62
CA ALA A 432 8.57 0.75 -0.69
C ALA A 432 7.26 1.20 -1.37
N PHE A 433 7.27 1.34 -2.70
CA PHE A 433 6.12 1.72 -3.53
C PHE A 433 5.54 0.55 -4.34
N GLY A 434 6.10 -0.66 -4.25
CA GLY A 434 5.65 -1.83 -5.02
C GLY A 434 6.24 -1.89 -6.44
N TYR A 435 5.59 -2.64 -7.34
CA TYR A 435 6.27 -3.21 -8.50
C TYR A 435 5.46 -3.13 -9.80
N GLY A 436 6.16 -2.97 -10.94
CA GLY A 436 5.61 -3.16 -12.28
C GLY A 436 4.31 -2.41 -12.56
N ARG A 437 3.33 -3.07 -13.19
CA ARG A 437 2.03 -2.47 -13.54
C ARG A 437 1.23 -1.99 -12.32
N ARG A 438 1.51 -2.52 -11.13
CA ARG A 438 0.83 -2.20 -9.87
C ARG A 438 1.65 -1.27 -8.97
N VAL A 439 2.79 -0.75 -9.41
CA VAL A 439 3.61 0.22 -8.65
C VAL A 439 2.74 1.40 -8.18
N CYS A 440 2.99 1.91 -6.98
CA CYS A 440 2.21 3.00 -6.40
C CYS A 440 2.15 4.20 -7.37
N PRO A 441 0.96 4.62 -7.79
CA PRO A 441 0.82 5.76 -8.69
C PRO A 441 0.96 7.08 -7.94
N GLY A 442 0.64 7.11 -6.64
CA GLY A 442 0.77 8.28 -5.77
C GLY A 442 2.19 8.55 -5.29
N ARG A 443 3.20 7.77 -5.73
CA ARG A 443 4.59 7.91 -5.26
C ARG A 443 5.16 9.32 -5.45
N TYR A 444 4.82 9.99 -6.55
CA TYR A 444 5.31 11.35 -6.82
C TYR A 444 4.75 12.35 -5.81
N PHE A 445 3.43 12.29 -5.57
CA PHE A 445 2.78 13.09 -4.55
C PHE A 445 3.33 12.80 -3.15
N ALA A 446 3.49 11.52 -2.79
CA ALA A 446 4.03 11.13 -1.50
C ALA A 446 5.46 11.65 -1.30
N MET A 447 6.33 11.53 -2.31
CA MET A 447 7.70 12.04 -2.22
C MET A 447 7.74 13.56 -2.00
N ASP A 448 6.94 14.33 -2.74
CA ASP A 448 6.89 15.79 -2.60
C ASP A 448 6.37 16.21 -1.21
N VAL A 449 5.26 15.61 -0.76
CA VAL A 449 4.65 15.92 0.54
C VAL A 449 5.58 15.54 1.69
N LEU A 450 6.18 14.35 1.64
CA LEU A 450 7.11 13.90 2.67
C LEU A 450 8.36 14.78 2.68
N TRP A 451 8.92 15.11 1.51
CA TRP A 451 10.09 15.97 1.43
C TRP A 451 9.83 17.35 2.04
N LEU A 452 8.72 18.00 1.67
CA LEU A 452 8.33 19.30 2.23
C LEU A 452 8.11 19.22 3.74
N ALA A 453 7.44 18.16 4.20
CA ALA A 453 7.12 17.98 5.61
C ALA A 453 8.39 17.78 6.44
N VAL A 454 9.34 16.96 5.97
CA VAL A 454 10.62 16.73 6.65
C VAL A 454 11.47 18.01 6.69
N ALA A 455 11.64 18.66 5.54
CA ALA A 455 12.41 19.89 5.45
C ALA A 455 11.85 20.97 6.40
N SER A 456 10.52 21.15 6.38
CA SER A 456 9.84 22.16 7.20
C SER A 456 9.85 21.82 8.69
N LEU A 457 9.65 20.53 9.03
CA LEU A 457 9.72 20.05 10.42
C LEU A 457 11.09 20.32 11.02
N LEU A 458 12.15 19.90 10.32
CA LEU A 458 13.53 20.06 10.79
C LEU A 458 14.00 21.52 10.78
N SER A 459 13.47 22.34 9.87
CA SER A 459 13.76 23.78 9.85
C SER A 459 13.12 24.52 11.03
N ALA A 460 11.98 24.05 11.55
CA ALA A 460 11.21 24.76 12.57
C ALA A 460 11.37 24.18 13.99
N HIS A 461 11.66 22.88 14.10
CA HIS A 461 11.62 22.14 15.36
C HIS A 461 12.82 21.20 15.51
N GLY A 462 13.20 20.93 16.77
CA GLY A 462 14.07 19.82 17.14
C GLY A 462 13.25 18.70 17.77
N VAL A 463 13.48 17.45 17.35
CA VAL A 463 12.90 16.24 17.95
C VAL A 463 13.84 15.77 19.06
N LEU A 464 13.36 15.78 20.30
CA LEU A 464 14.12 15.45 21.49
C LEU A 464 13.38 14.43 22.34
N HIS A 465 14.11 13.67 23.16
CA HIS A 465 13.49 12.86 24.22
C HIS A 465 12.85 13.80 25.24
N ARG A 466 11.71 13.41 25.83
CA ARG A 466 10.97 14.27 26.78
C ARG A 466 11.84 14.70 27.98
N GLU A 467 12.80 13.88 28.36
CA GLU A 467 13.74 14.13 29.46
C GLU A 467 14.86 15.12 29.09
N ALA A 468 15.01 15.46 27.81
CA ALA A 468 16.01 16.39 27.30
C ALA A 468 15.44 17.80 27.00
N CYS A 469 14.15 18.03 27.32
CA CYS A 469 13.46 19.32 27.14
C CYS A 469 13.43 20.17 28.41
#